data_AF-A0A1B6FDI5-F1
#
_entry.id   AF-A0A1B6FDI5-F1
#
_cell.length_a   1.000
_cell.length_b   1.000
_cell.length_c   1.000
_cell.angle_alpha   90.00
_cell.angle_beta   90.00
_cell.angle_gamma   90.00
#
_symmetry.space_group_name_H-M   'P 1'
#
loop_
_entity.id
_entity.type
_entity.pdbx_description
1 polymer ?
#
loop_
_entity_poly.entity_id
_entity_poly.type
_entity_poly.pdbx_seq_one_letter_code
_entity_poly.pdbx_strand_id
1 'polypeptide(L)'
;NTGYKILTQNWYNSRNADEKEERLRIVKAAAAIVREDIRSVIYPLDTYPKVDEFLKDVENDIPETLKVLVGSIINPKKGKTPSARPKQKAKTCAISHAIINATRPRSFLSPLLIGLGATLHKK
;
A
#
# COMPACT_ATOMS: atom_id res chain seq x y z
N ASN A 1 0.57 -17.96 24.98
CA ASN A 1 -0.74 -17.66 24.35
C ASN A 1 -1.59 -16.62 25.10
N THR A 2 -1.15 -16.12 26.26
CA THR A 2 -1.89 -15.14 27.09
C THR A 2 -1.94 -13.74 26.46
N GLY A 3 -0.85 -13.28 25.84
CA GLY A 3 -0.77 -11.94 25.23
C GLY A 3 -1.75 -11.72 24.07
N TYR A 4 -1.89 -12.70 23.16
CA TYR A 4 -2.88 -12.63 22.07
C TYR A 4 -4.30 -12.48 22.61
N LYS A 5 -4.66 -13.30 23.62
CA LYS A 5 -5.98 -13.26 24.26
C LYS A 5 -6.26 -11.89 24.91
N ILE A 6 -5.25 -11.28 25.55
CA ILE A 6 -5.39 -9.95 26.17
C ILE A 6 -5.61 -8.87 25.09
N LEU A 7 -4.85 -8.90 24.00
CA LEU A 7 -4.99 -7.94 22.90
C LEU A 7 -6.37 -8.05 22.22
N THR A 8 -6.83 -9.27 21.97
CA THR A 8 -8.17 -9.53 21.40
C THR A 8 -9.26 -9.03 22.34
N GLN A 9 -9.16 -9.31 23.64
CA GLN A 9 -10.15 -8.86 24.62
C GLN A 9 -10.20 -7.33 24.71
N ASN A 10 -9.04 -6.67 24.77
CA ASN A 10 -8.95 -5.21 24.80
C ASN A 10 -9.53 -4.57 23.53
N TRP A 11 -9.35 -5.20 22.37
CA TRP A 11 -9.92 -4.71 21.11
C TRP A 11 -11.45 -4.71 21.11
N TYR A 12 -12.08 -5.75 21.66
CA TYR A 12 -13.54 -5.86 21.73
C TYR A 12 -14.13 -4.99 22.86
N ASN A 13 -13.42 -4.85 23.98
CA ASN A 13 -13.85 -4.01 25.10
C ASN A 13 -13.77 -2.51 24.79
N SER A 14 -12.97 -2.09 23.80
CA SER A 14 -12.79 -0.70 23.37
C SER A 14 -13.68 -0.29 22.19
N ARG A 15 -14.76 -1.03 21.93
CA ARG A 15 -15.75 -0.67 20.90
C ARG A 15 -16.49 0.60 21.30
N ASN A 16 -16.64 1.52 20.36
CA ASN A 16 -17.46 2.70 20.57
C ASN A 16 -18.95 2.34 20.48
N ALA A 17 -19.77 2.97 21.32
CA ALA A 17 -21.22 2.80 21.28
C ALA A 17 -21.83 3.48 20.04
N ASP A 18 -21.23 4.58 19.59
CA ASP A 18 -21.62 5.24 18.35
C ASP A 18 -21.06 4.51 17.12
N GLU A 19 -21.92 4.24 16.15
CA GLU A 19 -21.57 3.48 14.95
C GLU A 19 -20.56 4.24 14.06
N LYS A 20 -20.65 5.58 13.98
CA LYS A 20 -19.73 6.37 13.16
C LYS A 20 -18.34 6.36 13.77
N GLU A 21 -18.24 6.51 15.09
CA GLU A 21 -16.98 6.43 15.81
C GLU A 21 -16.34 5.04 15.74
N GLU A 22 -17.15 3.97 15.79
CA GLU A 22 -16.64 2.60 15.65
C GLU A 22 -16.09 2.35 14.24
N ARG A 23 -16.78 2.83 13.20
CA ARG A 23 -16.26 2.77 11.82
C ARG A 23 -14.91 3.46 11.69
N LEU A 24 -14.74 4.65 12.29
CA LEU A 24 -13.47 5.36 12.29
C LEU A 24 -12.38 4.60 13.07
N ARG A 25 -12.72 3.95 14.18
CA ARG A 25 -11.79 3.11 14.95
C ARG A 25 -11.24 1.96 14.11
N ILE A 26 -12.12 1.27 13.36
CA ILE A 26 -11.74 0.17 12.45
C ILE A 26 -10.82 0.68 11.34
N VAL A 27 -11.16 1.83 10.71
CA VAL A 27 -10.32 2.42 9.66
C VAL A 27 -8.94 2.80 10.18
N LYS A 28 -8.85 3.39 11.38
CA LYS A 28 -7.57 3.73 12.02
C LYS A 28 -6.72 2.50 12.30
N ALA A 29 -7.33 1.40 12.74
CA ALA A 29 -6.63 0.13 12.96
C ALA A 29 -6.13 -0.47 11.64
N ALA A 30 -6.96 -0.49 10.59
CA ALA A 30 -6.54 -0.94 9.27
C ALA A 30 -5.38 -0.09 8.72
N ALA A 31 -5.44 1.23 8.90
CA ALA A 31 -4.36 2.13 8.50
C ALA A 31 -3.06 1.86 9.28
N ALA A 32 -3.13 1.51 10.56
CA ALA A 32 -1.96 1.13 11.35
C ALA A 32 -1.30 -0.14 10.81
N ILE A 33 -2.10 -1.18 10.51
CA ILE A 33 -1.62 -2.44 9.93
C ILE A 33 -0.93 -2.18 8.59
N VAL A 34 -1.58 -1.45 7.68
CA VAL A 34 -1.01 -1.14 6.36
C VAL A 34 0.28 -0.32 6.49
N ARG A 35 0.31 0.65 7.41
CA ARG A 35 1.51 1.45 7.67
C ARG A 35 2.66 0.60 8.23
N GLU A 36 2.36 -0.34 9.10
CA GLU A 36 3.36 -1.26 9.68
C GLU A 36 3.90 -2.23 8.62
N ASP A 37 3.05 -2.76 7.75
CA ASP A 37 3.46 -3.63 6.65
C ASP A 37 4.33 -2.86 5.63
N ILE A 38 3.92 -1.64 5.25
CA ILE A 38 4.78 -0.72 4.49
C ILE A 38 6.10 -0.48 5.21
N ARG A 39 6.09 -0.47 6.55
CA ARG A 39 7.26 -0.25 7.43
C ARG A 39 8.17 -1.47 7.62
N SER A 40 7.71 -2.68 7.35
CA SER A 40 8.53 -3.88 7.45
C SER A 40 9.27 -4.23 6.16
N VAL A 41 8.84 -3.71 5.01
CA VAL A 41 9.54 -3.98 3.74
C VAL A 41 10.90 -3.29 3.70
N ILE A 42 11.92 -4.01 3.25
CA ILE A 42 13.28 -3.50 3.04
C ILE A 42 13.46 -3.28 1.54
N TYR A 43 13.75 -2.04 1.14
CA TYR A 43 14.01 -1.69 -0.26
C TYR A 43 15.52 -1.48 -0.46
N PRO A 44 16.10 -2.03 -1.55
CA PRO A 44 17.48 -1.71 -1.92
C PRO A 44 17.59 -0.25 -2.33
N LEU A 45 18.56 0.48 -1.78
CA LEU A 45 18.82 1.90 -2.05
C LEU A 45 20.22 2.16 -2.59
N ASP A 46 21.08 1.14 -2.57
CA ASP A 46 22.48 1.18 -2.98
C ASP A 46 22.66 1.03 -4.48
N THR A 47 21.68 0.45 -5.17
CA THR A 47 21.80 0.07 -6.56
C THR A 47 20.62 0.61 -7.36
N TYR A 48 20.92 1.40 -8.39
CA TYR A 48 19.91 1.83 -9.36
C TYR A 48 19.76 0.74 -10.43
N PRO A 49 18.54 0.27 -10.73
CA PRO A 49 18.35 -0.75 -11.76
C PRO A 49 18.74 -0.20 -13.13
N LYS A 50 19.19 -1.09 -14.02
CA LYS A 50 19.49 -0.74 -15.41
C LYS A 50 18.23 -0.21 -16.10
N VAL A 51 18.41 0.64 -17.12
CA VAL A 51 17.30 1.28 -17.85
C VAL A 51 16.28 0.27 -18.37
N ASP A 52 16.77 -0.89 -18.83
CA ASP A 52 15.97 -1.97 -19.41
C ASP A 52 15.13 -2.72 -18.36
N GLU A 53 15.55 -2.68 -17.10
CA GLU A 53 14.93 -3.35 -15.95
C GLU A 53 14.13 -2.38 -15.07
N PHE A 54 14.18 -1.08 -15.39
CA PHE A 54 13.69 0.00 -14.55
C PHE A 54 12.21 -0.10 -14.16
N LEU A 55 11.35 -0.59 -15.07
CA LEU A 55 9.92 -0.77 -14.82
C LEU A 55 9.53 -2.24 -14.61
N LYS A 56 10.51 -3.14 -14.55
CA LYS A 56 10.27 -4.56 -14.43
C LYS A 56 9.93 -4.88 -12.97
N ASP A 57 8.92 -5.72 -12.77
CA ASP A 57 8.56 -6.28 -11.46
C ASP A 57 8.23 -5.26 -10.35
N VAL A 58 7.91 -4.02 -10.70
CA VAL A 58 7.54 -2.94 -9.76
C VAL A 58 6.32 -3.28 -8.88
N GLU A 59 5.48 -4.22 -9.32
CA GLU A 59 4.35 -4.70 -8.52
C GLU A 59 4.80 -5.50 -7.27
N ASN A 60 6.03 -6.01 -7.26
CA ASN A 60 6.60 -6.77 -6.14
C ASN A 60 7.03 -5.88 -4.98
N ASP A 61 7.31 -4.60 -5.25
CA ASP A 61 7.67 -3.62 -4.21
C ASP A 61 6.48 -3.25 -3.31
N ILE A 62 5.25 -3.63 -3.69
CA ILE A 62 4.05 -3.24 -2.98
C ILE A 62 3.71 -4.30 -1.92
N PRO A 63 3.61 -3.92 -0.62
CA PRO A 63 3.18 -4.84 0.43
C PRO A 63 1.76 -5.37 0.19
N GLU A 64 1.50 -6.60 0.62
CA GLU A 64 0.23 -7.29 0.33
C GLU A 64 -0.97 -6.57 0.96
N THR A 65 -0.84 -6.04 2.17
CA THR A 65 -1.94 -5.31 2.82
C THR A 65 -2.32 -4.04 2.05
N LEU A 66 -1.33 -3.38 1.44
CA LEU A 66 -1.55 -2.20 0.60
C LEU A 66 -2.19 -2.58 -0.73
N LYS A 67 -1.80 -3.71 -1.35
CA LYS A 67 -2.46 -4.26 -2.55
C LYS A 67 -3.95 -4.49 -2.30
N VAL A 68 -4.29 -5.13 -1.18
CA VAL A 68 -5.67 -5.39 -0.79
C VAL A 68 -6.45 -4.09 -0.56
N LEU A 69 -5.87 -3.12 0.15
CA LEU A 69 -6.51 -1.83 0.42
C LEU A 69 -6.80 -1.06 -0.88
N VAL A 70 -5.77 -0.83 -1.69
CA VAL A 70 -5.88 -0.03 -2.93
C VAL A 70 -6.77 -0.76 -3.94
N GLY A 71 -6.65 -2.09 -4.04
CA GLY A 71 -7.52 -2.93 -4.85
C GLY A 71 -8.98 -2.83 -4.43
N SER A 72 -9.28 -2.83 -3.13
CA SER A 72 -10.64 -2.72 -2.60
C SER A 72 -11.25 -1.32 -2.82
N ILE A 73 -10.44 -0.27 -2.71
CA ILE A 73 -10.89 1.12 -2.96
C ILE A 73 -11.18 1.33 -4.45
N ILE A 74 -10.30 0.86 -5.34
CA ILE A 74 -10.37 1.13 -6.79
C ILE A 74 -11.32 0.15 -7.50
N ASN A 75 -11.42 -1.09 -7.03
CA ASN A 75 -12.26 -2.13 -7.61
C ASN A 75 -13.25 -2.70 -6.57
N PRO A 76 -14.33 -1.99 -6.22
CA PRO A 76 -15.27 -2.43 -5.20
C PRO A 76 -16.14 -3.65 -5.58
N LYS A 77 -16.11 -4.11 -6.85
CA LYS A 77 -16.93 -5.24 -7.32
C LYS A 77 -16.11 -6.52 -7.46
N LYS A 78 -16.40 -7.50 -6.59
CA LYS A 78 -15.83 -8.87 -6.52
C LYS A 78 -16.04 -9.78 -7.75
N GLY A 79 -16.52 -9.24 -8.87
CA GLY A 79 -17.17 -10.02 -9.95
C GLY A 79 -16.55 -9.93 -11.34
N LYS A 80 -15.32 -9.42 -11.49
CA LYS A 80 -14.62 -9.50 -12.79
C LYS A 80 -13.25 -10.15 -12.58
N THR A 81 -13.04 -11.20 -13.37
CA THR A 81 -11.89 -12.11 -13.47
C THR A 81 -10.50 -11.43 -13.44
N PRO A 82 -9.40 -12.20 -13.25
CA PRO A 82 -8.04 -11.72 -12.94
C PRO A 82 -7.40 -10.81 -14.00
N SER A 83 -8.07 -10.64 -15.14
CA SER A 83 -7.73 -9.76 -16.25
C SER A 83 -8.30 -8.34 -16.06
N ALA A 84 -8.38 -7.83 -14.83
CA ALA A 84 -8.60 -6.41 -14.59
C ALA A 84 -7.52 -5.64 -15.37
N ARG A 85 -7.97 -4.82 -16.31
CA ARG A 85 -7.22 -4.27 -17.45
C ARG A 85 -5.79 -3.87 -17.07
N PRO A 86 -4.75 -4.08 -17.91
CA PRO A 86 -3.37 -3.64 -17.64
C PRO A 86 -3.28 -2.19 -17.17
N LYS A 87 -4.16 -1.33 -17.71
CA LYS A 87 -4.32 0.08 -17.31
C LYS A 87 -4.74 0.28 -15.85
N GLN A 88 -5.53 -0.62 -15.27
CA GLN A 88 -5.95 -0.56 -13.87
C GLN A 88 -4.84 -1.03 -12.94
N LYS A 89 -4.10 -2.08 -13.30
CA LYS A 89 -2.91 -2.53 -12.56
C LYS A 89 -1.84 -1.43 -12.50
N ALA A 90 -1.58 -0.76 -13.62
CA ALA A 90 -0.68 0.39 -13.65
C ALA A 90 -1.13 1.53 -12.71
N LYS A 91 -2.45 1.81 -12.64
CA LYS A 91 -3.00 2.82 -11.72
C LYS A 91 -2.86 2.42 -10.25
N THR A 92 -3.21 1.19 -9.91
CA THR A 92 -3.06 0.68 -8.54
C THR A 92 -1.59 0.67 -8.13
N CYS A 93 -0.69 0.32 -9.05
CA CYS A 93 0.75 0.34 -8.84
C CYS A 93 1.25 1.77 -8.59
N ALA A 94 0.93 2.72 -9.47
CA ALA A 94 1.34 4.12 -9.32
C ALA A 94 0.87 4.75 -8.01
N ILE A 95 -0.40 4.52 -7.61
CA ILE A 95 -0.95 5.01 -6.34
C ILE A 95 -0.24 4.36 -5.15
N SER A 96 0.01 3.05 -5.21
CA SER A 96 0.70 2.35 -4.13
C SER A 96 2.13 2.88 -3.95
N HIS A 97 2.87 3.10 -5.03
CA HIS A 97 4.20 3.68 -4.98
C HIS A 97 4.20 5.10 -4.38
N ALA A 98 3.19 5.92 -4.71
CA ALA A 98 3.02 7.24 -4.11
C ALA A 98 2.76 7.16 -2.59
N ILE A 99 1.91 6.22 -2.16
CA ILE A 99 1.62 5.99 -0.74
C ILE A 99 2.87 5.50 0.01
N ILE A 100 3.63 4.56 -0.56
CA ILE A 100 4.86 4.05 0.05
C ILE A 100 5.87 5.19 0.23
N ASN A 101 6.11 5.97 -0.82
CA ASN A 101 7.05 7.10 -0.78
C ASN A 101 6.61 8.18 0.24
N ALA A 102 5.31 8.47 0.33
CA ALA A 102 4.78 9.41 1.32
C ALA A 102 4.87 8.87 2.76
N THR A 103 4.67 7.57 2.95
CA THR A 103 4.72 6.91 4.28
C THR A 103 6.15 6.79 4.79
N ARG A 104 7.11 6.56 3.89
CA ARG A 104 8.53 6.45 4.19
C ARG A 104 9.40 7.23 3.20
N PRO A 105 9.53 8.55 3.41
CA PRO A 105 10.40 9.38 2.60
C PRO A 105 11.84 8.86 2.60
N ARG A 106 12.51 8.92 1.44
CA ARG A 106 13.92 8.53 1.23
C ARG A 106 14.27 7.06 1.48
N SER A 107 13.33 6.24 1.93
CA SER A 107 13.55 4.81 2.21
C SER A 107 13.05 3.91 1.07
N PHE A 108 12.49 4.50 0.01
CA PHE A 108 11.98 3.80 -1.15
C PHE A 108 12.28 4.62 -2.40
N LEU A 109 13.00 4.03 -3.35
CA LEU A 109 13.31 4.65 -4.63
C LEU A 109 12.34 4.13 -5.69
N SER A 110 11.19 4.80 -5.83
CA SER A 110 10.15 4.37 -6.78
C SER A 110 10.56 4.63 -8.24
N PRO A 111 10.77 3.60 -9.07
CA PRO A 111 11.08 3.80 -10.48
C PRO A 111 9.96 4.53 -11.23
N LEU A 112 8.71 4.22 -10.89
CA LEU A 112 7.53 4.84 -11.49
C LEU A 112 7.47 6.36 -11.24
N LEU A 113 7.75 6.80 -10.01
CA LEU A 113 7.70 8.23 -9.67
C LEU A 113 8.86 9.01 -10.27
N ILE A 114 10.04 8.39 -10.36
CA ILE A 114 11.22 9.00 -10.98
C ILE A 114 11.01 9.14 -12.49
N GLY A 115 10.52 8.09 -13.15
CA GLY A 115 10.17 8.15 -14.57
C GLY A 115 9.12 9.23 -14.85
N LEU A 116 8.08 9.32 -14.01
CA LEU A 116 7.08 10.37 -14.09
C LEU A 116 7.71 11.77 -13.93
N GLY A 117 8.53 11.99 -12.90
CA GLY A 117 9.23 13.25 -12.68
C GLY A 117 10.10 13.65 -13.88
N ALA A 118 10.87 12.72 -14.43
CA ALA A 118 11.68 12.95 -15.62
C ALA A 118 10.82 13.35 -16.84
N THR A 119 9.63 12.76 -17.01
CA THR A 119 8.72 13.13 -18.11
C THR A 119 8.05 14.50 -17.91
N LEU A 120 7.69 14.88 -16.68
CA LEU A 120 7.10 16.19 -16.40
C LEU A 120 8.11 17.33 -16.57
N HIS A 121 9.37 17.09 -16.25
CA HIS A 121 10.45 18.08 -16.32
C HIS A 121 11.21 18.08 -17.65
N LYS A 122 10.83 17.23 -18.61
CA LYS A 122 11.27 17.38 -19.99
C LYS A 122 10.61 18.63 -20.59
N LYS A 123 11.42 19.68 -20.77
CA LYS A 123 11.10 20.80 -21.66
C LYS A 123 11.22 20.35 -23.12
#